data_AF-A0A2A8HF88-F1
#
_entry.id   AF-A0A2A8HF88-F1
#
_cell.length_a   1.000
_cell.length_b   1.000
_cell.length_c   1.000
_cell.angle_alpha   90.00
_cell.angle_beta   90.00
_cell.angle_gamma   90.00
#
_symmetry.space_group_name_H-M   'P 1'
#
loop_
_entity.id
_entity.type
_entity.pdbx_description
1 polymer ?
#
loop_
_entity_poly.entity_id
_entity_poly.type
_entity_poly.pdbx_seq_one_letter_code
_entity_poly.pdbx_strand_id
1 'polypeptide(L)'
;MSIEINLILVIMEVTEVDITQSMARIVVNEKDLPFTSVRTTAWDIGPANDLIVSTRQRVNEFHQLMWTQVPVRLTMYFVQGADLMRFARIAGINERVTGEYIYHFIWG
;
A
#
# COMPACT_ATOMS: atom_id res chain seq x y z
N MET A 1 -27.30 -0.64 -40.14
CA MET A 1 -25.89 -0.73 -39.70
C MET A 1 -25.45 0.63 -39.20
N SER A 2 -25.41 0.80 -37.87
CA SER A 2 -24.28 1.34 -37.08
C SER A 2 -24.82 1.76 -35.70
N ILE A 3 -24.80 0.83 -34.74
CA ILE A 3 -24.01 0.84 -33.50
C ILE A 3 -24.63 1.73 -32.41
N GLU A 4 -25.39 1.10 -31.52
CA GLU A 4 -25.74 1.64 -30.21
C GLU A 4 -24.46 1.88 -29.40
N ILE A 5 -24.31 3.12 -28.93
CA ILE A 5 -23.24 3.51 -28.03
C ILE A 5 -23.64 3.02 -26.64
N ASN A 6 -23.38 1.75 -26.37
CA ASN A 6 -23.52 1.20 -25.03
C ASN A 6 -22.45 1.84 -24.14
N LEU A 7 -22.89 2.83 -23.38
CA LEU A 7 -22.22 3.44 -22.24
C LEU A 7 -22.06 2.38 -21.13
N ILE A 8 -21.20 1.39 -21.34
CA ILE A 8 -20.65 0.60 -20.24
C ILE A 8 -19.53 1.45 -19.68
N LEU A 9 -19.90 2.29 -18.71
CA LEU A 9 -18.99 2.76 -17.69
C LEU A 9 -18.40 1.49 -17.03
N VAL A 10 -17.27 0.99 -17.52
CA VAL A 10 -16.46 0.04 -16.75
C VAL A 10 -15.91 0.84 -15.59
N ILE A 11 -16.68 0.93 -14.51
CA ILE A 11 -16.14 1.20 -13.19
C ILE A 11 -15.21 0.01 -12.95
N MET A 12 -13.91 0.17 -13.20
CA MET A 12 -12.93 -0.76 -12.66
C MET A 12 -13.07 -0.63 -11.15
N GLU A 13 -13.81 -1.55 -10.51
CA GLU A 13 -13.80 -1.68 -9.07
C GLU A 13 -12.35 -1.98 -8.67
N VAL A 14 -11.65 -0.97 -8.17
CA VAL A 14 -10.38 -1.18 -7.48
C VAL A 14 -10.73 -1.93 -6.20
N THR A 15 -10.64 -3.25 -6.24
CA THR A 15 -10.85 -4.08 -5.06
C THR A 15 -9.63 -3.97 -4.15
N GLU A 16 -9.83 -3.40 -2.96
CA GLU A 16 -8.84 -3.48 -1.89
C GLU A 16 -8.82 -4.91 -1.34
N VAL A 17 -7.65 -5.54 -1.36
CA VAL A 17 -7.44 -6.90 -0.82
C VAL A 17 -6.74 -6.78 0.53
N ASP A 18 -7.33 -7.37 1.56
CA ASP A 18 -6.70 -7.50 2.87
C ASP A 18 -5.72 -8.68 2.87
N ILE A 19 -4.44 -8.36 3.06
CA ILE A 19 -3.35 -9.34 3.10
C ILE A 19 -2.71 -9.44 4.49
N THR A 20 -3.36 -8.89 5.52
CA THR A 20 -2.80 -8.79 6.89
C THR A 20 -2.32 -10.15 7.41
N GLN A 21 -3.11 -11.21 7.21
CA GLN A 21 -2.77 -12.57 7.68
C GLN A 21 -1.65 -13.24 6.89
N SER A 22 -1.36 -12.74 5.69
CA SER A 22 -0.25 -13.22 4.85
C SER A 22 1.05 -12.53 5.20
N MET A 23 1.01 -11.40 5.92
CA MET A 23 2.16 -10.56 6.24
C MET A 23 2.78 -10.95 7.59
N ALA A 24 4.08 -11.22 7.59
CA ALA A 24 4.85 -11.46 8.79
C ALA A 24 5.52 -10.18 9.30
N ARG A 25 6.07 -9.36 8.39
CA ARG A 25 6.88 -8.18 8.74
C ARG A 25 6.92 -7.20 7.56
N ILE A 26 6.93 -5.90 7.87
CA ILE A 26 7.19 -4.83 6.91
C ILE A 26 8.39 -4.03 7.40
N VAL A 27 9.35 -3.81 6.50
CA VAL A 27 10.55 -3.01 6.74
C VAL A 27 10.59 -1.86 5.75
N VAL A 28 10.78 -0.64 6.25
CA VAL A 28 10.94 0.57 5.44
C VAL A 28 12.26 1.23 5.77
N ASN A 29 13.15 1.38 4.78
CA ASN A 29 14.52 1.87 4.96
C ASN A 29 15.23 1.19 6.15
N GLU A 30 15.19 -0.15 6.17
CA GLU A 30 15.83 -1.00 7.20
C GLU A 30 15.20 -0.92 8.60
N LYS A 31 14.14 -0.12 8.78
CA LYS A 31 13.41 0.00 10.04
C LYS A 31 12.09 -0.77 9.98
N ASP A 32 11.78 -1.46 11.06
CA ASP A 32 10.51 -2.14 11.21
C ASP A 32 9.34 -1.16 11.28
N LEU A 33 8.32 -1.45 10.48
CA LEU A 33 7.02 -0.81 10.55
C LEU A 33 6.02 -1.82 11.10
N PRO A 34 5.71 -1.79 12.41
CA PRO A 34 4.62 -2.61 12.93
C PRO A 34 3.31 -2.18 12.26
N PHE A 35 2.40 -3.12 12.07
CA PHE A 35 1.12 -2.88 11.41
C PHE A 35 -0.03 -3.53 12.18
N THR A 36 -1.20 -2.92 12.08
CA THR A 36 -2.49 -3.48 12.52
C THR A 36 -3.28 -4.04 11.33
N SER A 37 -3.10 -3.47 10.13
CA SER A 37 -3.66 -4.01 8.90
C SER A 37 -2.74 -3.73 7.71
N VAL A 38 -2.76 -4.61 6.72
CA VAL A 38 -2.08 -4.42 5.44
C VAL A 38 -3.05 -4.71 4.32
N ARG A 39 -3.26 -3.74 3.43
CA ARG A 39 -4.10 -3.87 2.24
C ARG A 39 -3.32 -3.50 0.98
N THR A 40 -3.79 -3.96 -0.16
CA THR A 40 -3.23 -3.63 -1.47
C THR A 40 -4.36 -3.51 -2.49
N THR A 41 -4.17 -2.67 -3.51
CA THR A 41 -5.07 -2.62 -4.66
C THR A 41 -4.57 -3.56 -5.76
N ALA A 42 -5.51 -4.34 -6.33
CA ALA A 42 -5.32 -5.32 -7.41
C ALA A 42 -4.39 -6.53 -7.09
N TRP A 43 -4.99 -7.64 -6.63
CA TRP A 43 -4.28 -8.93 -6.49
C TRP A 43 -4.51 -9.92 -7.66
N ASP A 44 -5.45 -9.66 -8.58
CA ASP A 44 -5.82 -10.68 -9.58
C ASP A 44 -5.24 -10.48 -10.99
N ILE A 45 -4.73 -9.30 -11.39
CA ILE A 45 -4.34 -9.05 -12.81
C ILE A 45 -3.15 -8.08 -12.97
N GLY A 46 -2.08 -8.22 -12.19
CA GLY A 46 -0.85 -7.44 -12.37
C GLY A 46 -0.05 -7.23 -11.10
N PRO A 47 1.13 -6.57 -11.16
CA PRO A 47 1.79 -6.12 -9.93
C PRO A 47 0.79 -5.21 -9.20
N ALA A 48 0.52 -5.52 -7.93
CA ALA A 48 -0.15 -4.61 -6.99
C ALA A 48 0.29 -3.18 -7.28
N ASN A 49 -0.59 -2.17 -7.23
CA ASN A 49 -0.21 -0.79 -7.56
C ASN A 49 0.23 0.01 -6.32
N ASP A 50 -0.07 -0.50 -5.12
CA ASP A 50 0.22 0.16 -3.87
C ASP A 50 0.41 -0.84 -2.71
N LEU A 51 0.68 -0.29 -1.53
CA LEU A 51 0.55 -0.96 -0.25
C LEU A 51 -0.03 0.05 0.75
N ILE A 52 -1.10 -0.33 1.43
CA ILE A 52 -1.78 0.49 2.43
C ILE A 52 -1.53 -0.16 3.79
N VAL A 53 -0.78 0.52 4.65
CA VAL A 53 -0.39 -0.01 5.97
C VAL A 53 -1.03 0.84 7.06
N SER A 54 -1.88 0.23 7.88
CA SER A 54 -2.37 0.86 9.11
C SER A 54 -1.47 0.45 10.28
N THR A 55 -1.18 1.39 11.17
CA THR A 55 -0.35 1.16 12.35
C THR A 55 -0.73 2.11 13.48
N ARG A 56 -0.38 1.77 14.72
CA ARG A 56 -0.47 2.69 15.87
C ARG A 56 0.83 3.48 16.08
N GLN A 57 1.86 3.21 15.28
CA GLN A 57 3.13 3.90 15.40
C GLN A 57 3.22 5.06 14.42
N ARG A 58 3.40 6.27 14.96
CA ARG A 58 3.76 7.42 14.15
C ARG A 58 5.23 7.34 13.73
N VAL A 59 5.49 7.41 12.44
CA VAL A 59 6.83 7.59 11.86
C VAL A 59 6.97 9.02 11.34
N ASN A 60 7.61 9.88 12.11
CA ASN A 60 7.75 11.31 11.76
C ASN A 60 8.48 11.52 10.43
N GLU A 61 9.50 10.70 10.15
CA GLU A 61 10.30 10.73 8.92
C GLU A 61 9.42 10.57 7.66
N PHE A 62 8.33 9.80 7.74
CA PHE A 62 7.44 9.57 6.61
C PHE A 62 6.75 10.84 6.13
N HIS A 63 6.51 11.82 7.00
CA HIS A 63 5.89 13.08 6.60
C HIS A 63 6.83 13.89 5.68
N GLN A 64 8.12 13.90 6.00
CA GLN A 64 9.13 14.55 5.15
C GLN A 64 9.35 13.78 3.85
N LEU A 65 9.37 12.45 3.90
CA LEU A 65 9.51 11.59 2.72
C LEU A 65 8.30 11.71 1.79
N MET A 66 7.09 11.87 2.33
CA MET A 66 5.89 12.19 1.56
C MET A 66 6.04 13.53 0.82
N TRP A 67 6.54 14.59 1.48
CA TRP A 67 6.71 15.88 0.81
C TRP A 67 7.82 15.88 -0.25
N THR A 68 8.91 15.18 0.00
CA THR A 68 10.07 15.13 -0.90
C THR A 68 9.92 14.11 -2.04
N GLN A 69 8.96 13.18 -1.92
CA GLN A 69 8.70 12.11 -2.90
C GLN A 69 9.93 11.23 -3.19
N VAL A 70 10.90 11.20 -2.28
CA VAL A 70 12.08 10.34 -2.36
C VAL A 70 11.65 8.89 -2.15
N PRO A 71 12.01 7.95 -3.04
CA PRO A 71 11.67 6.55 -2.87
C PRO A 71 12.31 5.96 -1.61
N VAL A 72 11.52 5.16 -0.89
CA VAL A 72 11.97 4.33 0.24
C VAL A 72 12.15 2.89 -0.21
N ARG A 73 13.11 2.18 0.37
CA ARG A 73 13.20 0.72 0.23
C ARG A 73 12.15 0.10 1.13
N LEU A 74 11.17 -0.59 0.54
CA LEU A 74 10.13 -1.30 1.24
C LEU A 74 10.31 -2.80 1.02
N THR A 75 10.45 -3.55 2.12
CA THR A 75 10.54 -5.01 2.10
C THR A 75 9.37 -5.61 2.85
N MET A 76 8.63 -6.46 2.16
CA MET A 76 7.53 -7.25 2.69
C MET A 76 7.99 -8.68 2.92
N TYR A 77 7.86 -9.18 4.14
CA TYR A 77 8.08 -10.58 4.46
C TYR A 77 6.74 -11.25 4.67
N PHE A 78 6.47 -12.30 3.92
CA PHE A 78 5.25 -13.07 4.01
C PHE A 78 5.42 -14.26 4.96
N VAL A 79 4.35 -14.66 5.65
CA VAL A 79 4.35 -15.80 6.57
C VAL A 79 4.78 -17.10 5.87
N GLN A 80 4.49 -17.23 4.57
CA GLN A 80 4.87 -18.39 3.76
C GLN A 80 6.35 -18.41 3.36
N GLY A 81 7.15 -17.43 3.80
CA GLY A 81 8.60 -17.37 3.56
C GLY A 81 9.02 -16.66 2.28
N ALA A 82 8.08 -16.25 1.42
CA ALA A 82 8.38 -15.35 0.32
C ALA A 82 8.70 -13.93 0.84
N ASP A 83 9.58 -13.21 0.15
CA ASP A 83 9.86 -11.81 0.40
C ASP A 83 9.74 -10.99 -0.90
N LEU A 84 9.33 -9.73 -0.74
CA LEU A 84 9.21 -8.77 -1.84
C LEU A 84 9.88 -7.46 -1.43
N MET A 85 11.00 -7.13 -2.08
CA MET A 85 11.65 -5.83 -1.96
C MET A 85 11.31 -4.96 -3.17
N ARG A 86 10.76 -3.76 -2.93
CA ARG A 86 10.54 -2.75 -3.96
C ARG A 86 10.88 -1.35 -3.45
N PHE A 87 11.14 -0.44 -4.39
CA PHE A 87 11.15 0.98 -4.08
C PHE A 87 9.73 1.53 -4.19
N ALA A 88 9.31 2.29 -3.18
CA ALA A 88 8.00 2.90 -3.13
C ALA A 88 8.09 4.38 -2.73
N ARG A 89 7.12 5.19 -3.11
CA ARG A 89 6.93 6.53 -2.58
C ARG A 89 5.79 6.53 -1.58
N ILE A 90 5.84 7.42 -0.60
CA ILE A 90 4.73 7.66 0.32
C ILE A 90 3.80 8.67 -0.36
N ALA A 91 2.65 8.20 -0.84
CA ALA A 91 1.68 9.02 -1.55
C ALA A 91 0.73 9.76 -0.61
N GLY A 92 0.53 9.24 0.61
CA GLY A 92 -0.38 9.83 1.56
C GLY A 92 -0.21 9.26 2.96
N ILE A 93 -0.55 10.10 3.94
CA ILE A 93 -0.58 9.76 5.35
C ILE A 93 -1.90 10.26 5.91
N ASN A 94 -2.71 9.33 6.43
CA ASN A 94 -3.95 9.67 7.12
C ASN A 94 -3.84 9.28 8.61
N GLU A 95 -4.46 10.07 9.48
CA GLU A 95 -4.57 9.75 10.90
C GLU A 95 -6.06 9.56 11.24
N ARG A 96 -6.38 8.41 11.84
CA ARG A 96 -7.72 8.12 12.33
C ARG A 96 -7.89 8.73 13.72
N VAL A 97 -9.13 9.08 14.06
CA VAL A 97 -9.50 9.55 15.41
C VAL A 97 -9.12 8.53 16.51
N THR A 98 -9.00 7.25 16.15
CA THR A 98 -8.54 6.17 17.03
C THR A 98 -7.03 6.19 17.34
N GLY A 99 -6.26 7.10 16.72
CA GLY A 99 -4.81 7.20 16.84
C GLY A 99 -4.03 6.26 15.91
N GLU A 100 -4.71 5.63 14.94
CA GLU A 100 -4.04 4.85 13.89
C GLU A 100 -3.58 5.74 12.74
N TYR A 101 -2.33 5.52 12.31
CA TYR A 101 -1.76 6.10 11.10
C TYR A 101 -1.92 5.12 9.94
N ILE A 102 -2.36 5.64 8.79
CA ILE A 102 -2.49 4.91 7.54
C ILE A 102 -1.46 5.47 6.56
N TYR A 103 -0.51 4.65 6.16
CA TYR A 103 0.52 4.97 5.18
C TYR A 103 0.16 4.36 3.83
N HIS A 104 0.08 5.20 2.81
CA HIS A 104 -0.15 4.78 1.43
C HIS A 104 1.19 4.81 0.68
N PHE A 105 1.70 3.62 0.36
CA PHE A 105 2.88 3.44 -0.47
C PHE A 105 2.46 3.16 -1.90
N ILE A 106 3.06 3.82 -2.88
CA ILE A 106 2.84 3.54 -4.30
C ILE A 106 4.16 3.11 -4.94
N TRP A 107 4.11 2.18 -5.89
CA TRP A 107 5.30 1.82 -6.65
C TRP A 107 5.67 2.94 -7.63
N GLY A 108 6.94 3.01 -7.99
CA GLY A 108 7.48 4.00 -8.93
C GLY A 108 7.18 3.71 -10.39
#